data_AF-A0A838KFQ1-F1
#
_entry.id   AF-A0A838KFQ1-F1
#
_cell.length_a   1.000
_cell.length_b   1.000
_cell.length_c   1.000
_cell.angle_alpha   90.00
_cell.angle_beta   90.00
_cell.angle_gamma   90.00
#
_symmetry.space_group_name_H-M   'P 1'
#
loop_
_entity.id
_entity.type
_entity.pdbx_description
1 polymer ?
#
loop_
_entity_poly.entity_id
_entity_poly.type
_entity_poly.pdbx_seq_one_letter_code
_entity_poly.pdbx_strand_id
1 'polypeptide(L)'
;WACDPLTMQGYVDQDLVGGWTPDNAADIPEQFRTDDSVGVAVLYMVAVHADDAPAPTSWSDLAGSDYDAVAVPDPNVAASALGALGWFNQEPGYGLDFYTNLQEQGAEQVSTPDDVTTGVAQGLYQAGITIANSAYLAMDSGSPIGVVWPEPGAVAIYGPIALAAESSESTLAKDFISYVASEPGQQVLAEAGSYPTLPGVEGPEIPADAPVVYPDWPAITADKDALLADYQQIFGG
;
A
#
# COMPACT_ATOMS: atom_id res chain seq x y z
N TRP A 1 12.15 -8.35 7.41
CA TRP A 1 11.46 -7.25 6.72
C TRP A 1 10.55 -7.88 5.68
N ALA A 2 9.28 -7.49 5.64
CA ALA A 2 8.35 -7.86 4.56
C ALA A 2 7.78 -6.61 3.89
N CYS A 3 7.30 -6.75 2.66
CA CYS A 3 6.69 -5.65 1.90
C CYS A 3 5.32 -5.23 2.42
N ASP A 4 4.65 -6.11 3.17
CA ASP A 4 3.30 -5.89 3.70
C ASP A 4 3.03 -6.79 4.93
N PRO A 5 1.93 -6.54 5.67
CA PRO A 5 1.58 -7.29 6.87
C PRO A 5 1.10 -8.72 6.60
N LEU A 6 0.50 -9.03 5.44
CA LEU A 6 0.02 -10.38 5.12
C LEU A 6 1.18 -11.34 4.90
N THR A 7 2.22 -10.88 4.20
CA THR A 7 3.46 -11.65 4.06
C THR A 7 4.12 -11.90 5.42
N MET A 8 4.18 -10.88 6.28
CA MET A 8 4.75 -11.03 7.62
C MET A 8 3.95 -12.00 8.48
N GLN A 9 2.62 -11.92 8.45
CA GLN A 9 1.76 -12.84 9.18
C GLN A 9 1.98 -14.28 8.73
N GLY A 10 2.14 -14.51 7.42
CA GLY A 10 2.50 -15.84 6.91
C GLY A 10 3.82 -16.37 7.45
N TYR A 11 4.81 -15.51 7.76
CA TYR A 11 6.05 -15.94 8.42
C TYR A 11 5.86 -16.21 9.92
N VAL A 12 5.01 -15.43 10.59
CA VAL A 12 4.64 -15.65 12.00
C VAL A 12 3.92 -16.99 12.15
N ASP A 13 2.94 -17.27 11.29
CA ASP A 13 2.16 -18.52 11.32
C ASP A 13 3.00 -19.78 11.07
N GLN A 14 4.17 -19.61 10.43
CA GLN A 14 5.15 -20.67 10.18
C GLN A 14 6.27 -20.72 11.24
N ASP A 15 6.17 -19.95 12.32
CA ASP A 15 7.17 -19.81 13.37
C ASP A 15 8.57 -19.40 12.82
N LEU A 16 8.62 -18.68 11.69
CA LEU A 16 9.89 -18.23 11.08
C LEU A 16 10.38 -16.91 11.67
N VAL A 17 9.46 -16.07 12.16
CA VAL A 17 9.72 -14.77 12.77
C VAL A 17 8.75 -14.51 13.93
N GLY A 18 9.03 -13.51 14.76
CA GLY A 18 8.14 -13.05 15.83
C GLY A 18 8.69 -13.26 17.24
N GLY A 19 7.80 -13.22 18.23
CA GLY A 19 8.08 -13.48 19.65
C GLY A 19 8.81 -12.37 20.40
N TRP A 20 9.10 -11.23 19.74
CA TRP A 20 9.74 -10.07 20.36
C TRP A 20 9.61 -8.81 19.48
N THR A 21 9.32 -7.68 20.12
CA THR A 21 9.45 -6.32 19.59
C THR A 21 10.29 -5.44 20.53
N PRO A 22 10.95 -4.38 20.05
CA PRO A 22 11.73 -3.49 20.90
C PRO A 22 10.82 -2.59 21.75
N ASP A 23 11.32 -2.08 22.88
CA ASP A 23 10.54 -1.24 23.80
C ASP A 23 10.05 0.07 23.13
N ASN A 24 10.86 0.65 22.24
CA ASN A 24 10.48 1.85 21.48
C ASN A 24 9.44 1.59 20.39
N ALA A 25 9.02 0.33 20.16
CA ALA A 25 7.86 0.05 19.32
C ALA A 25 6.57 0.67 19.86
N ALA A 26 6.49 0.95 21.17
CA ALA A 26 5.35 1.62 21.78
C ALA A 26 5.11 3.04 21.24
N ASP A 27 6.14 3.68 20.68
CA ASP A 27 6.04 5.00 20.06
C ASP A 27 5.49 4.93 18.62
N ILE A 28 5.45 3.72 18.02
CA ILE A 28 4.81 3.47 16.72
C ILE A 28 3.30 3.26 16.94
N PRO A 29 2.43 3.90 16.12
CA PRO A 29 0.99 3.73 16.22
C PRO A 29 0.54 2.26 16.10
N GLU A 30 -0.50 1.88 16.84
CA GLU A 30 -0.98 0.49 16.93
C GLU A 30 -1.38 -0.11 15.57
N GLN A 31 -1.90 0.70 14.65
CA GLN A 31 -2.25 0.25 13.30
C GLN A 31 -1.03 -0.20 12.45
N PHE A 32 0.19 0.08 12.91
CA PHE A 32 1.43 -0.27 12.21
C PHE A 32 2.27 -1.27 13.01
N ARG A 33 1.75 -1.93 14.05
CA ARG A 33 2.52 -2.91 14.82
C ARG A 33 1.66 -4.04 15.35
N THR A 34 2.32 -5.16 15.62
CA THR A 34 1.76 -6.30 16.32
C THR A 34 2.67 -6.67 17.48
N ASP A 35 2.34 -7.72 18.24
CA ASP A 35 3.25 -8.26 19.26
C ASP A 35 4.49 -8.95 18.65
N ASP A 36 4.47 -9.22 17.33
CA ASP A 36 5.51 -9.94 16.61
C ASP A 36 6.31 -9.05 15.63
N SER A 37 5.81 -7.86 15.30
CA SER A 37 6.39 -7.02 14.26
C SER A 37 6.13 -5.53 14.47
N VAL A 38 7.02 -4.71 13.92
CA VAL A 38 6.92 -3.25 13.95
C VAL A 38 6.97 -2.73 12.52
N GLY A 39 6.02 -1.88 12.16
CA GLY A 39 6.02 -1.15 10.90
C GLY A 39 7.13 -0.12 10.90
N VAL A 40 7.87 -0.04 9.80
CA VAL A 40 9.02 0.87 9.68
C VAL A 40 8.89 1.82 8.50
N ALA A 41 7.98 1.54 7.57
CA ALA A 41 7.64 2.40 6.44
C ALA A 41 6.17 2.21 6.07
N VAL A 42 5.58 3.16 5.36
CA VAL A 42 4.22 3.06 4.80
C VAL A 42 4.26 3.30 3.30
N LEU A 43 3.48 2.51 2.56
CA LEU A 43 3.08 2.78 1.18
C LEU A 43 1.63 3.23 1.20
N TYR A 44 1.33 4.35 0.56
CA TYR A 44 -0.04 4.83 0.41
C TYR A 44 -0.54 4.53 -1.00
N MET A 45 -1.61 3.74 -1.09
CA MET A 45 -2.32 3.54 -2.34
C MET A 45 -3.18 4.77 -2.61
N VAL A 46 -2.96 5.39 -3.77
CA VAL A 46 -3.59 6.65 -4.21
C VAL A 46 -4.14 6.52 -5.62
N ALA A 47 -4.92 7.49 -6.06
CA ALA A 47 -5.31 7.60 -7.46
C ALA A 47 -4.32 8.49 -8.22
N VAL A 48 -3.98 8.09 -9.44
CA VAL A 48 -3.21 8.89 -10.39
C VAL A 48 -4.07 9.16 -11.63
N HIS A 49 -3.92 10.34 -12.24
CA HIS A 49 -4.61 10.68 -13.48
C HIS A 49 -3.72 11.51 -14.42
N ALA A 50 -4.01 11.51 -15.72
CA ALA A 50 -3.38 12.40 -16.67
C ALA A 50 -3.85 13.85 -16.45
N ASP A 51 -2.99 14.84 -16.71
CA ASP A 51 -3.32 16.27 -16.51
C ASP A 51 -4.56 16.75 -17.30
N ASP A 52 -4.84 16.12 -18.44
CA ASP A 52 -5.99 16.42 -19.29
C ASP A 52 -7.22 15.56 -19.00
N ALA A 53 -7.14 14.66 -18.02
CA ALA A 53 -8.26 13.87 -17.52
C ALA A 53 -8.88 14.51 -16.26
N PRO A 54 -10.17 14.29 -15.98
CA PRO A 54 -10.79 14.73 -14.72
C PRO A 54 -10.05 14.13 -13.51
N ALA A 55 -9.76 14.95 -12.50
CA ALA A 55 -9.22 14.44 -11.25
C ALA A 55 -10.32 13.67 -10.50
N PRO A 56 -10.10 12.39 -10.13
CA PRO A 56 -11.08 11.66 -9.31
C PRO A 56 -11.18 12.33 -7.94
N THR A 57 -12.32 12.20 -7.28
CA THR A 57 -12.54 12.67 -5.90
C THR A 57 -12.74 11.51 -4.94
N SER A 58 -13.24 10.38 -5.45
CA SER A 58 -13.43 9.14 -4.73
C SER A 58 -12.84 7.97 -5.52
N TRP A 59 -12.58 6.85 -4.86
CA TRP A 59 -12.18 5.63 -5.55
C TRP A 59 -13.20 5.19 -6.61
N SER A 60 -14.50 5.38 -6.34
CA SER A 60 -15.59 4.98 -7.24
C SER A 60 -15.60 5.75 -8.56
N ASP A 61 -15.03 6.96 -8.59
CA ASP A 61 -14.95 7.78 -9.81
C ASP A 61 -14.10 7.09 -10.89
N LEU A 62 -13.10 6.29 -10.50
CA LEU A 62 -12.29 5.49 -11.42
C LEU A 62 -13.11 4.44 -12.18
N ALA A 63 -14.24 4.00 -11.62
CA ALA A 63 -15.19 3.11 -12.28
C ALA A 63 -16.33 3.89 -12.99
N GLY A 64 -16.20 5.21 -13.14
CA GLY A 64 -17.14 6.07 -13.82
C GLY A 64 -17.01 6.03 -15.35
N SER A 65 -17.80 6.86 -16.04
CA SER A 65 -17.71 7.06 -17.50
C SER A 65 -16.80 8.22 -17.91
N ASP A 66 -16.12 8.83 -16.94
CA ASP A 66 -15.28 10.02 -17.16
C ASP A 66 -13.88 9.66 -17.67
N TYR A 67 -13.55 8.36 -17.71
CA TYR A 67 -12.27 7.84 -18.20
C TYR A 67 -12.50 6.84 -19.34
N ASP A 68 -11.74 6.98 -20.42
CA ASP A 68 -11.72 6.03 -21.54
C ASP A 68 -10.87 4.79 -21.25
N ALA A 69 -9.85 4.94 -20.39
CA ALA A 69 -8.89 3.89 -20.07
C ALA A 69 -8.35 4.06 -18.64
N VAL A 70 -8.52 3.04 -17.82
CA VAL A 70 -8.06 3.01 -16.42
C VAL A 70 -7.16 1.80 -16.22
N ALA A 71 -6.10 1.93 -15.41
CA ALA A 71 -5.26 0.81 -15.05
C ALA A 71 -5.30 0.49 -13.55
N VAL A 72 -5.30 -0.81 -13.24
CA VAL A 72 -5.21 -1.32 -11.87
C VAL A 72 -4.04 -2.30 -11.74
N PRO A 73 -3.33 -2.31 -10.59
CA PRO A 73 -2.24 -3.23 -10.37
C PRO A 73 -2.74 -4.62 -9.93
N ASP A 74 -2.03 -5.68 -10.31
CA ASP A 74 -2.37 -7.06 -9.98
C ASP A 74 -2.07 -7.38 -8.50
N PRO A 75 -3.08 -7.70 -7.67
CA PRO A 75 -2.91 -8.11 -6.27
C PRO A 75 -2.20 -9.45 -6.10
N ASN A 76 -2.07 -10.28 -7.14
CA ASN A 76 -1.27 -11.51 -7.08
C ASN A 76 0.24 -11.23 -7.23
N VAL A 77 0.61 -10.09 -7.79
CA VAL A 77 2.00 -9.69 -8.03
C VAL A 77 2.45 -8.65 -7.01
N ALA A 78 1.60 -7.67 -6.72
CA ALA A 78 1.93 -6.55 -5.85
C ALA A 78 1.21 -6.64 -4.50
N ALA A 79 1.99 -6.77 -3.43
CA ALA A 79 1.47 -6.84 -2.06
C ALA A 79 0.66 -5.60 -1.63
N SER A 80 1.03 -4.41 -2.11
CA SER A 80 0.27 -3.19 -1.83
C SER A 80 -1.10 -3.18 -2.52
N ALA A 81 -1.19 -3.76 -3.72
CA ALA A 81 -2.45 -3.97 -4.42
C ALA A 81 -3.33 -5.01 -3.71
N LEU A 82 -2.74 -6.06 -3.14
CA LEU A 82 -3.46 -7.02 -2.30
C LEU A 82 -4.02 -6.38 -1.03
N GLY A 83 -3.23 -5.56 -0.34
CA GLY A 83 -3.72 -4.84 0.83
C GLY A 83 -4.84 -3.84 0.48
N ALA A 84 -4.76 -3.17 -0.68
CA ALA A 84 -5.85 -2.35 -1.20
C ALA A 84 -7.12 -3.17 -1.48
N LEU A 85 -6.99 -4.29 -2.22
CA LEU A 85 -8.08 -5.22 -2.51
C LEU A 85 -8.75 -5.69 -1.21
N GLY A 86 -7.96 -6.06 -0.21
CA GLY A 86 -8.44 -6.45 1.11
C GLY A 86 -9.27 -5.36 1.80
N TRP A 87 -8.79 -4.11 1.77
CA TRP A 87 -9.55 -2.98 2.32
C TRP A 87 -10.84 -2.73 1.55
N PHE A 88 -10.78 -2.65 0.21
CA PHE A 88 -11.99 -2.47 -0.62
C PHE A 88 -13.02 -3.57 -0.37
N ASN A 89 -12.59 -4.82 -0.18
CA ASN A 89 -13.49 -5.94 0.08
C ASN A 89 -14.31 -5.77 1.38
N GLN A 90 -13.76 -5.05 2.36
CA GLN A 90 -14.36 -4.85 3.68
C GLN A 90 -15.15 -3.53 3.77
N GLU A 91 -14.86 -2.56 2.90
CA GLU A 91 -15.47 -1.24 2.95
C GLU A 91 -16.88 -1.24 2.32
N PRO A 92 -17.93 -0.83 3.07
CA PRO A 92 -19.29 -0.73 2.54
C PRO A 92 -19.39 0.16 1.29
N GLY A 93 -20.02 -0.37 0.24
CA GLY A 93 -20.17 0.35 -1.04
C GLY A 93 -19.02 0.16 -2.01
N TYR A 94 -17.94 -0.52 -1.60
CA TYR A 94 -16.93 -1.06 -2.49
C TYR A 94 -17.14 -2.57 -2.69
N GLY A 95 -16.22 -3.41 -2.21
CA GLY A 95 -16.26 -4.84 -2.44
C GLY A 95 -15.59 -5.26 -3.75
N LEU A 96 -15.74 -6.55 -4.08
CA LEU A 96 -15.42 -7.07 -5.42
C LEU A 96 -16.24 -6.39 -6.53
N ASP A 97 -17.41 -5.85 -6.19
CA ASP A 97 -18.23 -5.07 -7.12
C ASP A 97 -17.48 -3.83 -7.64
N PHE A 98 -16.62 -3.20 -6.84
CA PHE A 98 -15.79 -2.09 -7.29
C PHE A 98 -14.85 -2.50 -8.45
N TYR A 99 -14.16 -3.62 -8.29
CA TYR A 99 -13.28 -4.18 -9.32
C TYR A 99 -14.05 -4.74 -10.52
N THR A 100 -15.25 -5.29 -10.30
CA THR A 100 -16.14 -5.73 -11.37
C THR A 100 -16.57 -4.53 -12.22
N ASN A 101 -17.01 -3.43 -11.59
CA ASN A 101 -17.39 -2.21 -12.29
C ASN A 101 -16.20 -1.61 -13.07
N LEU A 102 -14.99 -1.60 -12.48
CA LEU A 102 -13.78 -1.19 -13.19
C LEU A 102 -13.56 -2.01 -14.46
N GLN A 103 -13.66 -3.35 -14.36
CA GLN A 103 -13.48 -4.23 -15.51
C GLN A 103 -14.57 -4.04 -16.57
N GLU A 104 -15.84 -3.89 -16.16
CA GLU A 104 -16.96 -3.64 -17.08
C GLU A 104 -16.81 -2.31 -17.83
N GLN A 105 -16.15 -1.33 -17.21
CA GLN A 105 -15.81 -0.04 -17.80
C GLN A 105 -14.50 -0.06 -18.61
N GLY A 106 -13.88 -1.23 -18.77
CA GLY A 106 -12.71 -1.42 -19.61
C GLY A 106 -11.37 -1.15 -18.91
N ALA A 107 -11.32 -1.17 -17.57
CA ALA A 107 -10.05 -1.08 -16.87
C ALA A 107 -9.13 -2.26 -17.24
N GLU A 108 -7.84 -1.98 -17.37
CA GLU A 108 -6.82 -2.99 -17.66
C GLU A 108 -5.99 -3.31 -16.41
N GLN A 109 -5.73 -4.60 -16.19
CA GLN A 109 -4.81 -5.03 -15.16
C GLN A 109 -3.37 -4.98 -15.67
N VAL A 110 -2.49 -4.33 -14.91
CA VAL A 110 -1.03 -4.33 -15.11
C VAL A 110 -0.33 -4.98 -13.90
N SER A 111 0.96 -5.27 -14.01
CA SER A 111 1.66 -6.09 -13.00
C SER A 111 1.88 -5.36 -11.67
N THR A 112 2.26 -4.08 -11.70
CA THR A 112 2.64 -3.34 -10.49
C THR A 112 2.02 -1.94 -10.45
N PRO A 113 1.92 -1.30 -9.26
CA PRO A 113 1.56 0.11 -9.15
C PRO A 113 2.45 1.03 -10.01
N ASP A 114 3.75 0.72 -10.10
CA ASP A 114 4.68 1.49 -10.94
C ASP A 114 4.35 1.40 -12.44
N ASP A 115 3.82 0.26 -12.89
CA ASP A 115 3.34 0.11 -14.26
C ASP A 115 2.09 0.97 -14.51
N VAL A 116 1.21 1.13 -13.51
CA VAL A 116 0.06 2.06 -13.59
C VAL A 116 0.57 3.50 -13.74
N THR A 117 1.46 3.95 -12.86
CA THR A 117 2.07 5.29 -12.94
C THR A 117 2.71 5.52 -14.32
N THR A 118 3.50 4.55 -14.78
CA THR A 118 4.20 4.62 -16.07
C THR A 118 3.22 4.70 -17.22
N GLY A 119 2.15 3.88 -17.21
CA GLY A 119 1.15 3.88 -18.27
C GLY A 119 0.36 5.19 -18.35
N VAL A 120 -0.02 5.77 -17.20
CA VAL A 120 -0.67 7.09 -17.17
C VAL A 120 0.30 8.19 -17.64
N ALA A 121 1.55 8.18 -17.18
CA ALA A 121 2.57 9.14 -17.61
C ALA A 121 2.89 9.06 -19.12
N GLN A 122 2.70 7.89 -19.73
CA GLN A 122 2.86 7.67 -21.17
C GLN A 122 1.59 7.93 -22.00
N GLY A 123 0.47 8.27 -21.35
CA GLY A 123 -0.82 8.49 -21.99
C GLY A 123 -1.50 7.21 -22.49
N LEU A 124 -1.12 6.04 -21.97
CA LEU A 124 -1.79 4.77 -22.24
C LEU A 124 -3.12 4.67 -21.47
N TYR A 125 -3.15 5.24 -20.26
CA TYR A 125 -4.31 5.28 -19.38
C TYR A 125 -4.58 6.72 -18.96
N GLN A 126 -5.83 7.08 -18.75
CA GLN A 126 -6.23 8.39 -18.25
C GLN A 126 -6.19 8.46 -16.72
N ALA A 127 -6.38 7.32 -16.04
CA ALA A 127 -6.29 7.23 -14.59
C ALA A 127 -5.92 5.82 -14.12
N GLY A 128 -5.66 5.66 -12.83
CA GLY A 128 -5.42 4.36 -12.22
C GLY A 128 -5.13 4.38 -10.73
N ILE A 129 -4.97 3.19 -10.17
CA ILE A 129 -4.63 2.98 -8.76
C ILE A 129 -3.12 2.71 -8.65
N THR A 130 -2.39 3.54 -7.90
CA THR A 130 -0.93 3.39 -7.75
C THR A 130 -0.47 3.66 -6.32
N ILE A 131 0.84 3.69 -6.07
CA ILE A 131 1.45 4.15 -4.82
C ILE A 131 1.95 5.59 -4.92
N ALA A 132 1.78 6.35 -3.84
CA ALA A 132 2.10 7.78 -3.79
C ALA A 132 3.56 8.08 -4.17
N ASN A 133 4.53 7.30 -3.67
CA ASN A 133 5.95 7.50 -3.97
C ASN A 133 6.23 7.47 -5.48
N SER A 134 5.62 6.50 -6.18
CA SER A 134 5.78 6.33 -7.63
C SER A 134 5.21 7.51 -8.39
N ALA A 135 3.97 7.88 -8.05
CA ALA A 135 3.25 8.97 -8.72
C ALA A 135 3.92 10.33 -8.48
N TYR A 136 4.30 10.64 -7.24
CA TYR A 136 5.00 11.88 -6.93
C TYR A 136 6.39 11.94 -7.57
N LEU A 137 7.15 10.83 -7.57
CA LEU A 137 8.45 10.80 -8.25
C LEU A 137 8.33 11.07 -9.76
N ALA A 138 7.31 10.48 -10.40
CA ALA A 138 7.04 10.72 -11.83
C ALA A 138 6.60 12.17 -12.08
N MET A 139 5.71 12.72 -11.25
CA MET A 139 5.27 14.11 -11.32
C MET A 139 6.43 15.09 -11.13
N ASP A 140 7.29 14.89 -10.14
CA ASP A 140 8.50 15.69 -9.88
C ASP A 140 9.52 15.58 -11.02
N SER A 141 9.51 14.46 -11.74
CA SER A 141 10.32 14.23 -12.95
C SER A 141 9.71 14.86 -14.21
N GLY A 142 8.56 15.53 -14.11
CA GLY A 142 7.90 16.25 -15.19
C GLY A 142 6.92 15.42 -16.04
N SER A 143 6.48 14.26 -15.55
CA SER A 143 5.37 13.53 -16.19
C SER A 143 4.06 14.33 -16.09
N PRO A 144 3.20 14.30 -17.15
CA PRO A 144 1.97 15.08 -17.21
C PRO A 144 0.83 14.40 -16.43
N ILE A 145 1.02 14.22 -15.13
CA ILE A 145 0.11 13.48 -14.25
C ILE A 145 -0.20 14.26 -12.96
N GLY A 146 -1.38 14.02 -12.42
CA GLY A 146 -1.81 14.45 -11.09
C GLY A 146 -1.97 13.28 -10.12
N VAL A 147 -1.83 13.57 -8.82
CA VAL A 147 -2.01 12.61 -7.72
C VAL A 147 -3.17 13.07 -6.84
N VAL A 148 -4.09 12.14 -6.55
CA VAL A 148 -5.24 12.35 -5.69
C VAL A 148 -5.19 11.38 -4.52
N TRP A 149 -5.48 11.88 -3.32
CA TRP A 149 -5.79 11.07 -2.13
C TRP A 149 -7.32 11.01 -2.02
N PRO A 150 -7.96 9.99 -2.62
CA PRO A 150 -9.41 9.98 -2.84
C PRO A 150 -10.16 9.68 -1.56
N GLU A 151 -11.43 10.08 -1.49
CA GLU A 151 -12.35 9.63 -0.44
C GLU A 151 -12.67 8.13 -0.58
N PRO A 152 -12.86 7.40 0.54
CA PRO A 152 -12.76 7.86 1.93
C PRO A 152 -11.32 7.91 2.48
N GLY A 153 -10.32 7.58 1.66
CA GLY A 153 -8.91 7.77 1.99
C GLY A 153 -7.96 6.97 1.12
N ALA A 154 -6.70 7.40 1.08
CA ALA A 154 -5.60 6.58 0.59
C ALA A 154 -5.40 5.36 1.50
N VAL A 155 -5.17 4.19 0.92
CA VAL A 155 -5.03 2.95 1.70
C VAL A 155 -3.59 2.82 2.20
N ALA A 156 -3.39 2.82 3.51
CA ALA A 156 -2.08 2.72 4.14
C ALA A 156 -1.62 1.26 4.29
N ILE A 157 -0.53 0.91 3.63
CA ILE A 157 0.10 -0.41 3.65
C ILE A 157 1.45 -0.29 4.36
N TYR A 158 1.58 -0.76 5.59
CA TYR A 158 2.85 -0.65 6.30
C TYR A 158 3.79 -1.83 5.98
N GLY A 159 5.09 -1.54 5.89
CA GLY A 159 6.15 -2.53 5.76
C GLY A 159 6.66 -2.96 7.14
N PRO A 160 6.37 -4.19 7.60
CA PRO A 160 6.82 -4.66 8.90
C PRO A 160 8.24 -5.22 8.91
N ILE A 161 8.90 -5.06 10.05
CA ILE A 161 10.11 -5.80 10.44
C ILE A 161 9.79 -6.65 11.67
N ALA A 162 10.30 -7.88 11.69
CA ALA A 162 10.15 -8.83 12.79
C ALA A 162 11.49 -9.53 13.05
N LEU A 163 11.67 -10.02 14.27
CA LEU A 163 12.83 -10.81 14.66
C LEU A 163 12.73 -12.21 14.06
N ALA A 164 13.79 -12.70 13.41
CA ALA A 164 13.84 -14.11 12.98
C ALA A 164 13.85 -15.05 14.20
N ALA A 165 13.06 -16.13 14.14
CA ALA A 165 12.94 -17.10 15.23
C ALA A 165 14.29 -17.78 15.53
N GLU A 166 15.04 -18.11 14.48
CA GLU A 166 16.42 -18.61 14.56
C GLU A 166 17.40 -17.58 14.00
N SER A 167 18.37 -17.16 14.82
CA SER A 167 19.46 -16.28 14.39
C SER A 167 20.73 -16.58 15.16
N SER A 168 21.85 -16.68 14.44
CA SER A 168 23.18 -16.78 15.06
C SER A 168 23.59 -15.48 15.76
N GLU A 169 22.94 -14.35 15.45
CA GLU A 169 23.27 -13.00 15.90
C GLU A 169 22.02 -12.29 16.49
N SER A 170 21.30 -12.96 17.39
CA SER A 170 20.02 -12.45 17.93
C SER A 170 20.14 -11.05 18.56
N THR A 171 21.22 -10.76 19.29
CA THR A 171 21.44 -9.42 19.87
C THR A 171 21.55 -8.35 18.78
N LEU A 172 22.35 -8.59 17.75
CA LEU A 172 22.51 -7.63 16.64
C LEU A 172 21.21 -7.42 15.86
N ALA A 173 20.43 -8.49 15.67
CA ALA A 173 19.12 -8.38 15.03
C ALA A 173 18.15 -7.51 15.85
N LYS A 174 18.13 -7.68 17.18
CA LYS A 174 17.33 -6.84 18.09
C LYS A 174 17.79 -5.38 18.09
N ASP A 175 19.10 -5.14 18.13
CA ASP A 175 19.67 -3.79 18.06
C ASP A 175 19.30 -3.12 16.73
N PHE A 176 19.37 -3.86 15.62
CA PHE A 176 18.97 -3.37 14.31
C PHE A 176 17.49 -3.01 14.24
N ILE A 177 16.59 -3.88 14.70
CA ILE A 177 15.15 -3.60 14.73
C ILE A 177 14.85 -2.38 15.61
N SER A 178 15.48 -2.28 16.79
CA SER A 178 15.35 -1.12 17.69
C SER A 178 15.80 0.17 17.02
N TYR A 179 16.93 0.12 16.29
CA TYR A 179 17.44 1.26 15.53
C TYR A 179 16.48 1.68 14.42
N VAL A 180 15.99 0.75 13.60
CA VAL A 180 15.08 1.08 12.48
C VAL A 180 13.76 1.68 12.98
N ALA A 181 13.28 1.26 14.16
CA ALA A 181 12.09 1.83 14.81
C ALA A 181 12.36 3.16 15.56
N SER A 182 13.62 3.57 15.71
CA SER A 182 13.99 4.82 16.38
C SER A 182 13.91 6.03 15.45
N GLU A 183 13.86 7.23 16.02
CA GLU A 183 13.86 8.48 15.25
C GLU A 183 15.03 8.56 14.24
N PRO A 184 16.31 8.29 14.59
CA PRO A 184 17.39 8.25 13.61
C PRO A 184 17.19 7.22 12.49
N GLY A 185 16.65 6.04 12.80
CA GLY A 185 16.39 5.01 11.79
C GLY A 185 15.29 5.41 10.83
N GLN A 186 14.20 5.97 11.36
CA GLN A 186 13.09 6.50 10.58
C GLN A 186 13.51 7.70 9.72
N GLN A 187 14.40 8.58 10.21
CA GLN A 187 14.99 9.67 9.42
C GLN A 187 15.77 9.13 8.21
N VAL A 188 16.55 8.06 8.36
CA VAL A 188 17.25 7.43 7.22
C VAL A 188 16.26 6.90 6.18
N LEU A 189 15.15 6.30 6.62
CA LEU A 189 14.10 5.81 5.71
C LEU A 189 13.38 6.96 5.00
N ALA A 190 13.09 8.04 5.73
CA ALA A 190 12.50 9.26 5.18
C ALA A 190 13.39 9.94 4.13
N GLU A 191 14.70 10.04 4.39
CA GLU A 191 15.68 10.57 3.43
C GLU A 191 15.77 9.70 2.15
N ALA A 192 15.54 8.40 2.28
CA ALA A 192 15.42 7.46 1.16
C ALA A 192 14.06 7.53 0.46
N GLY A 193 13.16 8.43 0.88
CA GLY A 193 11.85 8.66 0.28
C GLY A 193 10.75 7.75 0.81
N SER A 194 10.94 7.03 1.91
CA SER A 194 9.87 6.24 2.55
C SER A 194 9.01 7.09 3.48
N TYR A 195 7.72 6.77 3.61
CA TYR A 195 6.89 7.42 4.63
C TYR A 195 7.17 6.78 6.00
N PRO A 196 7.67 7.55 6.99
CA PRO A 196 7.96 7.02 8.32
C PRO A 196 6.67 6.67 9.06
N THR A 197 6.78 5.71 9.97
CA THR A 197 5.68 5.27 10.85
C THR A 197 5.73 5.95 12.22
N LEU A 198 6.91 6.45 12.62
CA LEU A 198 7.10 7.15 13.89
C LEU A 198 6.60 8.60 13.79
N PRO A 199 5.62 9.01 14.63
CA PRO A 199 5.11 10.37 14.62
C PRO A 199 6.22 11.40 14.90
N GLY A 200 6.20 12.51 14.16
CA GLY A 200 7.16 13.61 14.33
C GLY A 200 8.44 13.47 13.49
N VAL A 201 8.64 12.34 12.80
CA VAL A 201 9.68 12.23 11.77
C VAL A 201 9.12 12.74 10.46
N GLU A 202 9.73 13.78 9.90
CA GLU A 202 9.36 14.31 8.60
C GLU A 202 9.74 13.32 7.49
N GLY A 203 8.81 13.04 6.57
CA GLY A 203 9.00 12.20 5.40
C GLY A 203 8.58 12.91 4.12
N PRO A 204 8.36 12.17 3.02
CA PRO A 204 7.75 12.72 1.82
C PRO A 204 6.41 13.40 2.14
N GLU A 205 6.05 14.41 1.35
CA GLU A 205 4.86 15.21 1.61
C GLU A 205 3.58 14.35 1.49
N ILE A 206 2.71 14.49 2.48
CA ILE A 206 1.31 14.04 2.44
C ILE A 206 0.49 15.33 2.43
N PRO A 207 -0.44 15.53 1.47
CA PRO A 207 -1.26 16.74 1.45
C PRO A 207 -1.96 16.97 2.79
N ALA A 208 -2.04 18.24 3.21
CA ALA A 208 -2.77 18.59 4.42
C ALA A 208 -4.22 18.10 4.33
N ASP A 209 -4.71 17.49 5.40
CA ASP A 209 -6.05 16.90 5.49
C ASP A 209 -6.32 15.72 4.53
N ALA A 210 -5.28 15.14 3.91
CA ALA A 210 -5.45 13.96 3.07
C ALA A 210 -6.07 12.81 3.89
N PRO A 211 -7.22 12.26 3.45
CA PRO A 211 -7.84 11.16 4.16
C PRO A 211 -7.00 9.89 4.00
N VAL A 212 -6.89 9.12 5.09
CA VAL A 212 -6.15 7.85 5.13
C VAL A 212 -6.99 6.80 5.82
N VAL A 213 -7.05 5.63 5.20
CA VAL A 213 -7.74 4.44 5.72
C VAL A 213 -6.73 3.32 5.98
N TYR A 214 -7.06 2.48 6.97
CA TYR A 214 -6.17 1.43 7.46
C TYR A 214 -6.86 0.07 7.27
N PRO A 215 -6.25 -0.87 6.55
CA PRO A 215 -6.79 -2.21 6.39
C PRO A 215 -6.88 -2.98 7.73
N ASP A 216 -7.92 -3.79 7.90
CA ASP A 216 -8.00 -4.80 8.97
C ASP A 216 -7.20 -6.04 8.53
N TRP A 217 -5.91 -6.05 8.86
CA TRP A 217 -4.99 -7.12 8.45
C TRP A 217 -5.39 -8.52 8.92
N PRO A 218 -5.83 -8.72 10.19
CA PRO A 218 -6.37 -10.00 10.63
C PRO A 218 -7.53 -10.50 9.75
N ALA A 219 -8.49 -9.62 9.46
CA ALA A 219 -9.64 -10.00 8.63
C ALA A 219 -9.24 -10.31 7.18
N ILE A 220 -8.30 -9.55 6.59
CA ILE A 220 -7.79 -9.84 5.24
C ILE A 220 -7.02 -11.17 5.21
N THR A 221 -6.20 -11.44 6.24
CA THR A 221 -5.43 -12.69 6.32
C THR A 221 -6.33 -13.92 6.33
N ALA A 222 -7.47 -13.86 7.03
CA ALA A 222 -8.40 -14.97 7.14
C ALA A 222 -9.01 -15.39 5.79
N ASP A 223 -9.25 -14.43 4.88
CA ASP A 223 -9.95 -14.65 3.61
C ASP A 223 -9.07 -14.45 2.36
N LYS A 224 -7.77 -14.19 2.54
CA LYS A 224 -6.82 -13.79 1.48
C LYS A 224 -6.88 -14.66 0.22
N ASP A 225 -6.81 -15.99 0.39
CA ASP A 225 -6.75 -16.91 -0.75
C ASP A 225 -8.07 -16.96 -1.52
N ALA A 226 -9.20 -16.87 -0.81
CA ALA A 226 -10.53 -16.80 -1.43
C ALA A 226 -10.70 -15.46 -2.17
N LEU A 227 -10.30 -14.36 -1.54
CA LEU A 227 -10.37 -13.02 -2.11
C LEU A 227 -9.54 -12.89 -3.40
N LEU A 228 -8.33 -13.44 -3.42
CA LEU A 228 -7.50 -13.48 -4.63
C LEU A 228 -8.14 -14.34 -5.74
N ALA A 229 -8.71 -15.48 -5.38
CA ALA A 229 -9.38 -16.36 -6.35
C ALA A 229 -10.64 -15.71 -6.96
N ASP A 230 -11.40 -14.95 -6.17
CA ASP A 230 -12.56 -14.21 -6.64
C ASP A 230 -12.15 -13.02 -7.52
N TYR A 231 -11.12 -12.27 -7.12
CA TYR A 231 -10.56 -11.20 -7.94
C TYR A 231 -10.06 -11.73 -9.31
N GLN A 232 -9.39 -12.88 -9.34
CA GLN A 232 -8.93 -13.50 -10.58
C GLN A 232 -10.07 -13.86 -11.54
N GLN A 233 -11.28 -14.13 -11.05
CA GLN A 233 -12.43 -14.36 -11.93
C GLN A 233 -12.89 -13.08 -12.66
N ILE A 234 -12.52 -11.90 -12.14
CA ILE A 234 -12.85 -10.60 -12.74
C ILE A 234 -11.84 -10.26 -13.86
N PHE A 235 -10.54 -10.28 -13.56
CA PHE A 235 -9.49 -9.82 -14.48
C PHE A 235 -8.70 -10.94 -15.19
N GLY A 236 -8.77 -12.19 -14.71
CA GLY A 236 -7.94 -13.31 -15.18
C GLY A 236 -8.54 -14.14 -16.32
N GLY A 237 -9.42 -13.53 -17.15
CA GLY A 237 -10.03 -14.19 -18.32
C GLY A 237 -9.03 -14.77 -19.31
#